data_AF-A0A9J7LQF4-F1
#
_entry.id   AF-A0A9J7LQF4-F1
#
_cell.length_a   1.000
_cell.length_b   1.000
_cell.length_c   1.000
_cell.angle_alpha   90.00
_cell.angle_beta   90.00
_cell.angle_gamma   90.00
#
_symmetry.space_group_name_H-M   'P 1'
#
loop_
_entity.id
_entity.type
_entity.pdbx_description
1 polymer ?
#
loop_
_entity_poly.entity_id
_entity_poly.type
_entity_poly.pdbx_seq_one_letter_code
_entity_poly.pdbx_strand_id
1 'polypeptide(L)'
;MLNQQPTTRQFWGKALVLCACLLTLLFLYGYSYGGWNPLEDRGAPRWAAIFSALPKEFLPDYKNPCWFEKVQGTDVDSRWREGRSDNGTGQFRLRCLPYFYIIGMPKCGTTDLYYRINQHPDVVSASKNEPNWWTLDQHQHLGKYLDYFDDAAWDIWHRTRKRWTSFGEEVVSHDVITGDGDPITIFYNDHWREELWDTPNNEPPILIADLIRAVQPNVKFILTLRNPTDRLYSDYLFWKFLHVKRSNTDFHTRVRLRRGLYEVYLRDWLSIFPRDQILVQRLEDHARDPNTTMTRVLNFLDLGPVRKKSIFGFRKRNSQKRKYDSIGQMLPKTRRILNEFYRPYNERLAELLNNADFLWQKESSV
;
A
#
# COMPACT_ATOMS: atom_id res chain seq x y z
N MET A 1 37.29 13.98 17.11
CA MET A 1 37.23 12.52 16.91
C MET A 1 35.77 12.13 16.79
N LEU A 2 35.33 11.93 15.55
CA LEU A 2 33.99 11.46 15.17
C LEU A 2 33.96 9.94 15.38
N ASN A 3 33.14 9.45 16.32
CA ASN A 3 32.88 8.02 16.48
C ASN A 3 31.41 7.72 16.17
N GLN A 4 31.21 7.24 14.95
CA GLN A 4 30.36 6.13 14.53
C GLN A 4 28.99 5.97 15.23
N GLN A 5 27.92 6.27 14.49
CA GLN A 5 26.61 5.66 14.71
C GLN A 5 26.31 4.67 13.59
N PRO A 6 25.84 3.44 13.88
CA PRO A 6 25.63 2.44 12.85
C PRO A 6 24.29 2.64 12.13
N THR A 7 24.31 2.43 10.82
CA THR A 7 23.12 2.07 10.04
C THR A 7 23.44 0.83 9.20
N THR A 8 22.47 -0.06 9.08
CA THR A 8 22.50 -1.44 8.52
C THR A 8 22.70 -1.54 7.00
N ARG A 9 23.49 -0.63 6.40
CA ARG A 9 23.85 -0.64 4.98
C ARG A 9 25.30 -0.23 4.68
N GLN A 10 26.23 -0.38 5.63
CA GLN A 10 27.66 -0.10 5.39
C GLN A 10 28.44 -1.26 4.74
N PHE A 11 27.91 -1.85 3.66
CA PHE A 11 28.68 -2.73 2.78
C PHE A 11 28.26 -2.59 1.31
N TRP A 12 28.35 -1.38 0.77
CA TRP A 12 28.41 -1.14 -0.68
C TRP A 12 29.64 -0.32 -1.00
N GLY A 13 30.80 -0.95 -0.86
CA GLY A 13 32.09 -0.39 -1.24
C GLY A 13 32.97 -1.49 -1.81
N LYS A 14 32.69 -1.91 -3.06
CA LYS A 14 33.59 -2.56 -4.05
C LYS A 14 32.89 -3.30 -5.22
N ALA A 15 31.59 -3.14 -5.46
CA ALA A 15 30.88 -3.88 -6.53
C ALA A 15 30.44 -3.03 -7.75
N LEU A 16 30.88 -1.77 -7.89
CA LEU A 16 30.34 -0.85 -8.90
C LEU A 16 31.20 -0.64 -10.16
N VAL A 17 32.31 -1.37 -10.34
CA VAL A 17 33.15 -1.24 -11.55
C VAL A 17 33.13 -2.49 -12.44
N LEU A 18 32.63 -3.64 -11.96
CA LEU A 18 32.56 -4.88 -12.75
C LEU A 18 31.19 -5.14 -13.42
N CYS A 19 30.13 -4.44 -13.01
CA CYS A 19 28.77 -4.72 -13.48
C CYS A 19 28.47 -4.14 -14.89
N ALA A 20 29.19 -3.09 -15.31
CA ALA A 20 28.94 -2.43 -16.59
C ALA A 20 29.40 -3.24 -17.82
N CYS A 21 30.37 -4.16 -17.67
CA CYS A 21 30.84 -4.99 -18.79
C CYS A 21 30.03 -6.28 -18.99
N LEU A 22 29.37 -6.79 -17.94
CA LEU A 22 28.59 -8.04 -17.98
C LEU A 22 27.19 -7.85 -18.58
N LEU A 23 26.58 -6.66 -18.43
CA LEU A 23 25.24 -6.37 -18.97
C LEU A 23 25.20 -6.31 -20.51
N THR A 24 26.31 -5.94 -21.15
CA THR A 24 26.42 -5.94 -22.63
C THR A 24 26.61 -7.33 -23.23
N LEU A 25 27.12 -8.31 -22.49
CA LEU A 25 27.28 -9.69 -22.96
C LEU A 25 26.01 -10.53 -22.78
N LEU A 26 25.15 -10.19 -21.81
CA LEU A 26 23.88 -10.88 -21.57
C LEU A 26 22.78 -10.54 -22.57
N PHE A 27 22.87 -9.41 -23.29
CA PHE A 27 21.90 -9.05 -24.33
C PHE A 27 22.15 -9.75 -25.68
N LEU A 28 23.34 -10.34 -25.90
CA LEU A 28 23.68 -11.01 -27.16
C LEU A 28 23.48 -12.53 -27.14
N TYR A 29 23.35 -13.13 -25.96
CA TYR A 29 23.02 -14.54 -25.80
C TYR A 29 21.72 -14.65 -25.02
N GLY A 30 20.60 -14.88 -25.72
CA GLY A 30 19.24 -14.94 -25.16
C GLY A 30 19.06 -15.98 -24.05
N TYR A 31 19.51 -15.64 -22.84
CA TYR A 31 19.24 -16.37 -21.61
C TYR A 31 17.87 -15.93 -21.08
N SER A 32 16.92 -16.85 -21.12
CA SER A 32 15.67 -16.77 -20.36
C SER A 32 16.00 -16.55 -18.88
N TYR A 33 15.42 -15.50 -18.27
CA TYR A 33 15.51 -15.26 -16.83
C TYR A 33 14.81 -16.40 -16.08
N GLY A 34 15.58 -17.42 -15.70
CA GLY A 34 15.22 -18.33 -14.61
C GLY A 34 15.07 -17.51 -13.32
N GLY A 35 13.92 -17.66 -12.68
CA GLY A 35 13.41 -16.76 -11.65
C GLY A 35 14.34 -16.54 -10.46
N TRP A 36 14.57 -15.27 -10.16
CA TRP A 36 15.07 -14.82 -8.86
C TRP A 36 13.93 -14.99 -7.84
N ASN A 37 14.12 -15.81 -6.80
CA ASN A 37 13.16 -15.97 -5.69
C ASN A 37 13.74 -15.38 -4.39
N PRO A 38 13.48 -14.10 -4.06
CA PRO A 38 14.05 -13.41 -2.90
C PRO A 38 13.75 -14.07 -1.54
N LEU A 39 12.76 -14.95 -1.48
CA LEU A 39 12.27 -15.57 -0.24
C LEU A 39 13.04 -16.85 0.14
N GLU A 40 13.62 -17.56 -0.83
CA GLU A 40 14.42 -18.75 -0.57
C GLU A 40 15.82 -18.37 -0.06
N ASP A 41 16.46 -17.37 -0.69
CA ASP A 41 17.81 -16.92 -0.32
C ASP A 41 17.89 -16.21 1.04
N ARG A 42 16.76 -15.71 1.56
CA ARG A 42 16.66 -15.07 2.88
C ARG A 42 16.12 -16.00 3.99
N GLY A 43 16.03 -17.31 3.73
CA GLY A 43 15.64 -18.27 4.76
C GLY A 43 14.15 -18.24 5.14
N ALA A 44 13.25 -17.95 4.19
CA ALA A 44 11.81 -17.83 4.40
C ALA A 44 10.97 -18.89 3.67
N PRO A 45 11.21 -20.21 3.89
CA PRO A 45 10.54 -21.29 3.15
C PRO A 45 9.02 -21.27 3.35
N ARG A 46 8.52 -20.79 4.49
CA ARG A 46 7.08 -20.67 4.78
C ARG A 46 6.37 -19.71 3.81
N TRP A 47 7.02 -18.62 3.42
CA TRP A 47 6.42 -17.62 2.52
C TRP A 47 6.42 -18.08 1.07
N ALA A 48 7.49 -18.75 0.65
CA ALA A 48 7.52 -19.44 -0.65
C ALA A 48 6.35 -20.44 -0.75
N ALA A 49 6.04 -21.17 0.32
CA ALA A 49 4.89 -22.06 0.38
C ALA A 49 3.53 -21.31 0.30
N ILE A 50 3.35 -20.20 1.02
CA ILE A 50 2.10 -19.40 0.98
C ILE A 50 1.81 -18.88 -0.43
N PHE A 51 2.84 -18.39 -1.12
CA PHE A 51 2.68 -17.82 -2.46
C PHE A 51 2.77 -18.85 -3.59
N SER A 52 3.06 -20.12 -3.30
CA SER A 52 3.05 -21.21 -4.29
C SER A 52 1.67 -21.43 -4.94
N ALA A 53 0.59 -20.96 -4.30
CA ALA A 53 -0.76 -21.00 -4.83
C ALA A 53 -1.01 -19.94 -5.93
N LEU A 54 -0.12 -18.97 -6.08
CA LEU A 54 -0.21 -17.98 -7.15
C LEU A 54 0.36 -18.54 -8.46
N PRO A 55 -0.21 -18.14 -9.60
CA PRO A 55 0.35 -18.51 -10.90
C PRO A 55 1.73 -17.87 -11.09
N LYS A 56 2.56 -18.50 -11.92
CA LYS A 56 3.86 -17.93 -12.32
C LYS A 56 3.72 -16.74 -13.27
N GLU A 57 2.65 -16.73 -14.06
CA GLU A 57 2.35 -15.69 -15.04
C GLU A 57 0.89 -15.25 -14.87
N PHE A 58 0.67 -13.93 -14.96
CA PHE A 58 -0.65 -13.34 -14.91
C PHE A 58 -1.16 -13.06 -16.33
N LEU A 59 -2.49 -12.97 -16.47
CA LEU A 59 -3.14 -12.69 -17.75
C LEU A 59 -2.75 -11.29 -18.28
N PRO A 60 -2.32 -11.17 -19.55
CA PRO A 60 -1.79 -9.90 -20.10
C PRO A 60 -2.87 -8.86 -20.39
N ASP A 61 -4.13 -9.28 -20.55
CA ASP A 61 -5.25 -8.40 -20.93
C ASP A 61 -5.82 -7.60 -19.74
N TYR A 62 -5.24 -7.76 -18.54
CA TYR A 62 -5.72 -7.13 -17.31
C TYR A 62 -4.62 -6.28 -16.70
N LYS A 63 -4.96 -5.06 -16.27
CA LYS A 63 -4.04 -4.24 -15.47
C LYS A 63 -3.71 -4.88 -14.14
N ASN A 64 -4.73 -5.38 -13.45
CA ASN A 64 -4.55 -6.16 -12.23
C ASN A 64 -3.84 -7.48 -12.55
N PRO A 65 -2.94 -7.97 -11.68
CA PRO A 65 -2.41 -9.32 -11.81
C PRO A 65 -3.53 -10.34 -11.58
N CYS A 66 -4.11 -10.86 -12.68
CA CYS A 66 -5.26 -11.74 -12.66
C CYS A 66 -4.97 -13.12 -13.26
N TRP A 67 -5.72 -14.14 -12.83
CA TRP A 67 -5.66 -15.50 -13.37
C TRP A 67 -6.98 -16.24 -13.16
N PHE A 68 -7.19 -17.32 -13.92
CA PHE A 68 -8.34 -18.19 -13.71
C PHE A 68 -8.00 -19.28 -12.68
N GLU A 69 -8.85 -19.40 -11.67
CA GLU A 69 -8.79 -20.46 -10.66
C GLU A 69 -9.92 -21.46 -10.91
N LYS A 70 -9.60 -22.76 -10.90
CA LYS A 70 -10.60 -23.83 -11.03
C LYS A 70 -11.42 -23.91 -9.74
N VAL A 71 -12.74 -23.80 -9.85
CA VAL A 71 -13.67 -23.93 -8.72
C VAL A 71 -13.86 -25.41 -8.39
N GLN A 72 -13.61 -25.78 -7.13
CA GLN A 72 -13.89 -27.12 -6.62
C GLN A 72 -15.18 -27.07 -5.77
N GLY A 73 -16.16 -27.95 -6.05
CA GLY A 73 -17.35 -28.12 -5.21
C GLY A 73 -18.34 -26.94 -5.19
N THR A 74 -19.10 -26.79 -4.09
CA THR A 74 -20.13 -25.75 -3.87
C THR A 74 -19.61 -24.49 -3.16
N ASP A 75 -18.33 -24.44 -2.80
CA ASP A 75 -17.77 -23.45 -1.86
C ASP A 75 -17.65 -22.01 -2.39
N VAL A 76 -17.79 -21.84 -3.70
CA VAL A 76 -17.80 -20.53 -4.36
C VAL A 76 -19.23 -20.19 -4.78
N ASP A 77 -19.72 -18.99 -4.47
CA ASP A 77 -21.03 -18.53 -4.92
C ASP A 77 -21.18 -18.72 -6.45
N SER A 78 -22.33 -19.24 -6.87
CA SER A 78 -22.61 -19.56 -8.27
C SER A 78 -22.44 -18.36 -9.21
N ARG A 79 -22.59 -17.14 -8.70
CA ARG A 79 -22.39 -15.90 -9.46
C ARG A 79 -20.96 -15.72 -9.97
N TRP A 80 -19.94 -16.28 -9.29
CA TRP A 80 -18.53 -16.16 -9.66
C TRP A 80 -18.06 -17.27 -10.61
N ARG A 81 -18.94 -18.20 -10.96
CA ARG A 81 -18.61 -19.39 -11.73
C ARG A 81 -18.86 -19.17 -13.21
N GLU A 82 -17.82 -19.31 -14.01
CA GLU A 82 -17.93 -19.41 -15.47
C GLU A 82 -17.73 -20.86 -15.91
N GLY A 83 -18.54 -21.33 -16.86
CA GLY A 83 -18.22 -22.54 -17.61
C GLY A 83 -17.25 -22.21 -18.75
N ARG A 84 -15.98 -22.59 -18.63
CA ARG A 84 -15.07 -22.54 -19.78
C ARG A 84 -15.30 -23.76 -20.65
N SER A 85 -15.66 -23.52 -21.91
CA SER A 85 -15.91 -24.53 -22.93
C SER A 85 -14.64 -24.89 -23.73
N ASP A 86 -13.46 -24.80 -23.13
CA ASP A 86 -12.23 -25.25 -23.80
C ASP A 86 -11.90 -26.66 -23.32
N ASN A 87 -12.55 -27.65 -23.95
CA ASN A 87 -12.27 -29.09 -23.93
C ASN A 87 -12.12 -29.81 -22.56
N GLY A 88 -12.52 -29.18 -21.46
CA GLY A 88 -12.58 -29.82 -20.13
C GLY A 88 -13.74 -29.26 -19.31
N THR A 89 -14.67 -30.12 -18.93
CA THR A 89 -15.82 -29.80 -18.08
C THR A 89 -15.36 -29.29 -16.70
N GLY A 90 -15.38 -27.97 -16.49
CA GLY A 90 -15.00 -27.35 -15.22
C GLY A 90 -15.54 -25.93 -15.08
N GLN A 91 -15.90 -25.56 -13.84
CA GLN A 91 -16.24 -24.18 -13.49
C GLN A 91 -14.98 -23.44 -13.04
N PHE A 92 -14.79 -22.21 -13.52
CA PHE A 92 -13.64 -21.36 -13.19
C PHE A 92 -14.12 -20.01 -12.65
N ARG A 93 -13.28 -19.33 -11.86
CA ARG A 93 -13.47 -17.93 -11.47
C ARG A 93 -12.22 -17.12 -11.79
N LEU A 94 -12.39 -15.83 -12.12
CA LEU A 94 -11.28 -14.90 -12.22
C LEU A 94 -10.86 -14.48 -10.80
N ARG A 95 -9.56 -14.56 -10.50
CA ARG A 95 -8.93 -14.02 -9.29
C ARG A 95 -8.03 -12.88 -9.71
N CYS A 96 -7.98 -11.82 -8.91
CA CYS A 96 -7.13 -10.66 -9.17
C CYS A 96 -6.47 -10.18 -7.88
N LEU A 97 -5.18 -9.87 -7.95
CA LEU A 97 -4.49 -9.08 -6.93
C LEU A 97 -4.77 -7.59 -7.13
N PRO A 98 -4.66 -6.75 -6.08
CA PRO A 98 -4.81 -5.31 -6.21
C PRO A 98 -3.73 -4.71 -7.12
N TYR A 99 -4.11 -3.71 -7.92
CA TYR A 99 -3.21 -2.98 -8.82
C TYR A 99 -2.37 -1.94 -8.06
N PHE A 100 -2.91 -1.43 -6.95
CA PHE A 100 -2.26 -0.45 -6.10
C PHE A 100 -2.57 -0.68 -4.63
N TYR A 101 -1.73 -0.12 -3.77
CA TYR A 101 -1.87 -0.14 -2.32
C TYR A 101 -1.82 1.27 -1.74
N ILE A 102 -2.75 1.62 -0.84
CA ILE A 102 -2.64 2.80 0.02
C ILE A 102 -2.07 2.36 1.37
N ILE A 103 -0.74 2.31 1.44
CA ILE A 103 -0.01 1.66 2.55
C ILE A 103 0.08 2.49 3.82
N GLY A 104 -0.32 3.77 3.77
CA GLY A 104 -0.26 4.62 4.94
C GLY A 104 -0.54 6.10 4.69
N MET A 105 -0.46 6.94 5.72
CA MET A 105 -0.32 6.57 7.14
C MET A 105 -1.67 6.70 7.87
N PRO A 106 -1.89 5.98 8.99
CA PRO A 106 -3.11 6.13 9.76
C PRO A 106 -3.25 7.56 10.26
N LYS A 107 -4.49 8.07 10.21
CA LYS A 107 -4.83 9.46 10.54
C LYS A 107 -4.30 10.52 9.57
N CYS A 108 -3.83 10.11 8.39
CA CYS A 108 -3.42 11.00 7.30
C CYS A 108 -4.44 11.05 6.14
N GLY A 109 -5.70 10.66 6.38
CA GLY A 109 -6.80 10.78 5.41
C GLY A 109 -6.91 9.63 4.41
N THR A 110 -6.29 8.47 4.68
CA THR A 110 -6.29 7.28 3.81
C THR A 110 -7.70 6.81 3.44
N THR A 111 -8.64 6.80 4.38
CA THR A 111 -10.04 6.41 4.12
C THR A 111 -10.75 7.36 3.15
N ASP A 112 -10.51 8.68 3.26
CA ASP A 112 -11.11 9.68 2.35
C ASP A 112 -10.48 9.55 0.96
N LEU A 113 -9.17 9.35 0.89
CA LEU A 113 -8.44 9.09 -0.35
C LEU A 113 -8.94 7.82 -1.06
N TYR A 114 -9.02 6.68 -0.36
CA TYR A 114 -9.54 5.43 -0.90
C TYR A 114 -10.96 5.60 -1.44
N TYR A 115 -11.83 6.25 -0.65
CA TYR A 115 -13.20 6.55 -1.08
C TYR A 115 -13.25 7.37 -2.38
N ARG A 116 -12.40 8.40 -2.51
CA ARG A 116 -12.32 9.26 -3.71
C ARG A 116 -11.80 8.52 -4.94
N ILE A 117 -10.79 7.66 -4.77
CA ILE A 117 -10.27 6.82 -5.87
C ILE A 117 -11.38 5.90 -6.38
N ASN A 118 -12.15 5.28 -5.48
CA ASN A 118 -13.30 4.44 -5.83
C ASN A 118 -14.49 5.19 -6.45
N GLN A 119 -14.45 6.51 -6.55
CA GLN A 119 -15.45 7.25 -7.34
C GLN A 119 -15.09 7.31 -8.83
N HIS A 120 -13.89 6.87 -9.22
CA HIS A 120 -13.48 6.79 -10.62
C HIS A 120 -14.25 5.65 -11.31
N PRO A 121 -14.82 5.84 -12.52
CA PRO A 121 -15.62 4.82 -13.19
C PRO A 121 -14.83 3.54 -13.51
N ASP A 122 -13.53 3.64 -13.67
CA ASP A 122 -12.63 2.51 -13.94
C ASP A 122 -11.95 1.97 -12.67
N VAL A 123 -12.47 2.29 -11.49
CA VAL A 123 -12.03 1.68 -10.23
C VAL A 123 -13.21 0.91 -9.64
N VAL A 124 -12.96 -0.35 -9.30
CA VAL A 124 -13.90 -1.20 -8.57
C VAL A 124 -13.40 -1.43 -7.15
N SER A 125 -14.28 -1.31 -6.18
CA SER A 125 -13.93 -1.41 -4.76
C SER A 125 -13.76 -2.87 -4.35
N ALA A 126 -12.77 -3.16 -3.52
CA ALA A 126 -12.71 -4.43 -2.81
C ALA A 126 -13.87 -4.53 -1.80
N SER A 127 -14.30 -5.75 -1.45
CA SER A 127 -15.38 -5.95 -0.49
C SER A 127 -14.98 -5.51 0.93
N LYS A 128 -13.68 -5.38 1.19
CA LYS A 128 -13.10 -4.85 2.42
C LYS A 128 -12.05 -3.78 2.14
N ASN A 129 -12.27 -2.57 2.64
CA ASN A 129 -11.39 -1.41 2.41
C ASN A 129 -10.02 -1.52 3.10
N GLU A 130 -9.95 -2.15 4.27
CA GLU A 130 -8.71 -2.36 5.05
C GLU A 130 -8.59 -3.86 5.36
N PRO A 131 -8.05 -4.68 4.43
CA PRO A 131 -7.97 -6.12 4.61
C PRO A 131 -7.19 -6.54 5.86
N ASN A 132 -6.15 -5.78 6.22
CA ASN A 132 -5.22 -6.08 7.30
C ASN A 132 -4.50 -7.43 7.15
N TRP A 133 -4.41 -7.94 5.92
CA TRP A 133 -3.87 -9.26 5.65
C TRP A 133 -2.35 -9.29 5.77
N TRP A 134 -1.68 -8.29 5.22
CA TRP A 134 -0.22 -8.15 5.31
C TRP A 134 0.27 -7.90 6.74
N THR A 135 -0.61 -7.55 7.67
CA THR A 135 -0.25 -6.99 8.97
C THR A 135 -0.67 -7.86 10.17
N LEU A 136 -1.87 -8.45 10.22
CA LEU A 136 -2.42 -9.01 11.48
C LEU A 136 -2.34 -10.55 11.64
N ASP A 137 -1.17 -11.18 11.44
CA ASP A 137 -0.98 -12.66 11.55
C ASP A 137 -1.99 -13.49 10.72
N GLN A 138 -2.63 -12.85 9.73
CA GLN A 138 -3.60 -13.48 8.83
C GLN A 138 -2.94 -14.18 7.65
N HIS A 139 -1.61 -14.20 7.62
CA HIS A 139 -0.79 -14.74 6.54
C HIS A 139 -0.93 -16.25 6.34
N GLN A 140 -1.76 -16.90 7.15
CA GLN A 140 -2.01 -18.34 7.07
C GLN A 140 -2.90 -18.70 5.88
N HIS A 141 -3.68 -17.75 5.33
CA HIS A 141 -4.66 -18.05 4.28
C HIS A 141 -4.70 -16.98 3.20
N LEU A 142 -3.83 -17.11 2.18
CA LEU A 142 -3.86 -16.27 0.99
C LEU A 142 -5.23 -16.28 0.31
N GLY A 143 -5.93 -17.42 0.30
CA GLY A 143 -7.29 -17.52 -0.25
C GLY A 143 -8.26 -16.50 0.35
N LYS A 144 -8.26 -16.31 1.68
CA LYS A 144 -9.13 -15.32 2.35
C LYS A 144 -8.81 -13.88 1.97
N TYR A 145 -7.55 -13.59 1.67
CA TYR A 145 -7.17 -12.28 1.15
C TYR A 145 -7.73 -12.06 -0.24
N LEU A 146 -7.57 -13.06 -1.12
CA LEU A 146 -8.06 -13.03 -2.48
C LEU A 146 -9.60 -12.93 -2.54
N ASP A 147 -10.31 -13.55 -1.59
CA ASP A 147 -11.77 -13.47 -1.49
C ASP A 147 -12.27 -12.02 -1.28
N TYR A 148 -11.45 -11.12 -0.71
CA TYR A 148 -11.83 -9.69 -0.61
C TYR A 148 -11.91 -9.00 -1.98
N PHE A 149 -11.29 -9.58 -3.00
CA PHE A 149 -11.24 -9.05 -4.36
C PHE A 149 -12.13 -9.82 -5.34
N ASP A 150 -12.90 -10.83 -4.91
CA ASP A 150 -13.73 -11.63 -5.83
C ASP A 150 -14.83 -10.78 -6.50
N ASP A 151 -15.52 -9.93 -5.74
CA ASP A 151 -16.50 -8.98 -6.28
C ASP A 151 -15.86 -8.09 -7.36
N ALA A 152 -14.69 -7.55 -7.05
CA ALA A 152 -13.92 -6.69 -7.94
C ALA A 152 -13.43 -7.43 -9.18
N ALA A 153 -12.92 -8.65 -9.03
CA ALA A 153 -12.42 -9.47 -10.12
C ALA A 153 -13.54 -9.83 -11.11
N TRP A 154 -14.73 -10.12 -10.61
CA TRP A 154 -15.88 -10.37 -11.46
C TRP A 154 -16.39 -9.13 -12.19
N ASP A 155 -16.40 -7.97 -11.52
CA ASP A 155 -16.74 -6.70 -12.17
C ASP A 155 -15.71 -6.35 -13.25
N ILE A 156 -14.41 -6.54 -12.96
CA ILE A 156 -13.32 -6.40 -13.93
C ILE A 156 -13.61 -7.31 -15.12
N TRP A 157 -13.82 -8.61 -14.89
CA TRP A 157 -14.11 -9.58 -15.95
C TRP A 157 -15.33 -9.20 -16.80
N HIS A 158 -16.43 -8.78 -16.18
CA HIS A 158 -17.65 -8.40 -16.88
C HIS A 158 -17.50 -7.16 -17.76
N ARG A 159 -16.58 -6.28 -17.38
CA ARG A 159 -16.31 -5.03 -18.08
C ARG A 159 -15.27 -5.24 -19.16
N THR A 160 -14.20 -6.01 -18.88
CA THR A 160 -13.09 -6.27 -19.81
C THR A 160 -13.38 -7.35 -20.84
N ARG A 161 -14.31 -8.28 -20.59
CA ARG A 161 -14.70 -9.26 -21.61
C ARG A 161 -15.21 -8.56 -22.86
N LYS A 162 -14.72 -9.01 -24.01
CA LYS A 162 -15.12 -8.53 -25.34
C LYS A 162 -16.63 -8.57 -25.47
N ARG A 163 -17.27 -7.40 -25.39
CA ARG A 163 -18.67 -7.22 -25.75
C ARG A 163 -18.69 -6.71 -27.18
N TRP A 164 -19.56 -7.28 -27.99
CA TRP A 164 -19.85 -6.78 -29.32
C TRP A 164 -21.10 -5.90 -29.22
N THR A 165 -21.08 -4.73 -29.85
CA THR A 165 -22.31 -3.95 -30.03
C THR A 165 -23.27 -4.70 -30.95
N SER A 166 -24.54 -4.31 -30.99
CA SER A 166 -25.55 -4.83 -31.94
C SER A 166 -25.10 -4.70 -33.41
N PHE A 167 -24.11 -3.84 -33.68
CA PHE A 167 -23.54 -3.56 -34.99
C PHE A 167 -22.21 -4.26 -35.25
N GLY A 168 -21.77 -5.16 -34.36
CA GLY A 168 -20.53 -5.93 -34.53
C GLY A 168 -19.25 -5.14 -34.24
N GLU A 169 -19.34 -3.99 -33.57
CA GLU A 169 -18.16 -3.27 -33.11
C GLU A 169 -17.69 -3.84 -31.76
N GLU A 170 -16.39 -4.04 -31.61
CA GLU A 170 -15.78 -4.43 -30.34
C GLU A 170 -15.90 -3.26 -29.36
N VAL A 171 -16.59 -3.48 -28.24
CA VAL A 171 -16.60 -2.54 -27.13
C VAL A 171 -15.23 -2.65 -26.46
N VAL A 172 -14.35 -1.71 -26.78
CA VAL A 172 -13.07 -1.53 -26.09
C VAL A 172 -13.37 -1.20 -24.63
N SER A 173 -13.16 -2.18 -23.76
CA SER A 173 -13.28 -1.95 -22.32
C SER A 173 -12.14 -1.06 -21.85
N HIS A 174 -12.48 -0.17 -20.94
CA HIS A 174 -11.51 0.66 -20.25
C HIS A 174 -10.68 -0.20 -19.30
N ASP A 175 -9.48 0.28 -18.98
CA ASP A 175 -8.54 -0.27 -18.01
C ASP A 175 -9.13 -0.23 -16.58
N VAL A 176 -9.96 -1.22 -16.23
CA VAL A 176 -10.58 -1.28 -14.90
C VAL A 176 -9.59 -1.84 -13.87
N ILE A 177 -9.49 -1.19 -12.71
CA ILE A 177 -8.60 -1.62 -11.62
C ILE A 177 -9.29 -1.75 -10.26
N THR A 178 -8.69 -2.55 -9.38
CA THR A 178 -8.99 -2.54 -7.94
C THR A 178 -7.73 -2.32 -7.10
N GLY A 179 -7.89 -1.95 -5.83
CA GLY A 179 -6.77 -1.65 -4.94
C GLY A 179 -7.03 -1.95 -3.47
N ASP A 180 -5.94 -2.09 -2.72
CA ASP A 180 -5.92 -2.35 -1.27
C ASP A 180 -5.67 -1.04 -0.51
N GLY A 181 -6.41 -0.81 0.57
CA GLY A 181 -6.42 0.43 1.32
C GLY A 181 -5.91 0.32 2.76
N ASP A 182 -4.98 -0.58 3.09
CA ASP A 182 -4.49 -0.76 4.47
C ASP A 182 -3.38 0.24 4.91
N PRO A 183 -3.69 1.21 5.78
CA PRO A 183 -2.74 2.26 6.16
C PRO A 183 -1.66 1.82 7.16
N ILE A 184 -1.76 0.63 7.74
CA ILE A 184 -0.74 0.13 8.67
C ILE A 184 0.36 -0.67 7.97
N THR A 185 0.14 -1.09 6.72
CA THR A 185 1.11 -1.89 5.92
C THR A 185 2.51 -1.28 5.89
N ILE A 186 2.64 0.04 5.84
CA ILE A 186 3.93 0.74 5.77
C ILE A 186 4.87 0.47 6.95
N PHE A 187 4.36 0.24 8.17
CA PHE A 187 5.20 0.14 9.39
C PHE A 187 5.00 -1.13 10.22
N TYR A 188 4.01 -1.97 9.88
CA TYR A 188 3.58 -3.08 10.73
C TYR A 188 4.44 -4.33 10.51
N ASN A 189 5.69 -4.28 10.99
CA ASN A 189 6.61 -5.42 10.95
C ASN A 189 6.70 -6.10 12.34
N ASP A 190 5.67 -6.07 13.17
CA ASP A 190 5.69 -6.42 14.61
C ASP A 190 5.13 -7.80 14.96
N HIS A 191 4.72 -8.60 13.98
CA HIS A 191 4.18 -9.96 14.20
C HIS A 191 5.01 -11.08 13.56
N TRP A 192 6.27 -10.80 13.21
CA TRP A 192 7.21 -11.89 13.00
C TRP A 192 7.38 -12.64 14.32
N ARG A 193 7.25 -13.97 14.31
CA ARG A 193 7.49 -14.80 15.51
C ARG A 193 8.86 -14.43 16.07
N GLU A 194 8.98 -14.31 17.39
CA GLU A 194 10.23 -13.93 18.09
C GLU A 194 11.45 -14.73 17.58
N GLU A 195 11.22 -15.96 17.13
CA GLU A 195 12.15 -16.87 16.44
C GLU A 195 12.86 -16.29 15.20
N LEU A 196 12.31 -15.25 14.56
CA LEU A 196 12.89 -14.58 13.38
C LEU A 196 13.59 -13.26 13.71
N TRP A 197 13.53 -12.82 14.98
CA TRP A 197 14.17 -11.58 15.45
C TRP A 197 15.55 -11.79 16.08
N ASP A 198 15.95 -13.05 16.32
CA ASP A 198 17.30 -13.39 16.79
C ASP A 198 18.33 -13.23 15.68
N THR A 199 18.44 -11.99 15.18
CA THR A 199 19.47 -11.53 14.26
C THR A 199 20.44 -10.65 15.05
N PRO A 200 21.72 -10.54 14.63
CA PRO A 200 22.72 -9.74 15.33
C PRO A 200 22.31 -8.27 15.58
N ASN A 201 21.37 -7.75 14.79
CA ASN A 201 20.89 -6.36 14.85
C ASN A 201 19.48 -6.23 15.44
N ASN A 202 18.83 -7.33 15.85
CA ASN A 202 17.43 -7.34 16.31
C ASN A 202 16.47 -6.68 15.28
N GLU A 203 16.77 -6.86 13.99
CA GLU A 203 15.97 -6.42 12.85
C GLU A 203 15.33 -7.62 12.16
N PRO A 204 14.07 -7.51 11.69
CA PRO A 204 13.44 -8.58 10.95
C PRO A 204 14.15 -8.78 9.61
N PRO A 205 14.55 -10.01 9.23
CA PRO A 205 15.33 -10.27 8.02
C PRO A 205 14.52 -10.02 6.72
N ILE A 206 13.20 -9.96 6.84
CA ILE A 206 12.25 -9.78 5.75
C ILE A 206 11.19 -8.79 6.21
N LEU A 207 10.88 -7.84 5.35
CA LEU A 207 9.83 -6.84 5.57
C LEU A 207 8.58 -7.21 4.77
N ILE A 208 7.43 -6.60 5.13
CA ILE A 208 6.22 -6.71 4.29
C ILE A 208 6.51 -6.31 2.84
N ALA A 209 7.33 -5.28 2.64
CA ALA A 209 7.72 -4.82 1.31
C ALA A 209 8.46 -5.91 0.50
N ASP A 210 9.32 -6.73 1.14
CA ASP A 210 9.99 -7.85 0.46
C ASP A 210 8.97 -8.91 0.01
N LEU A 211 7.96 -9.21 0.85
CA LEU A 211 6.90 -10.15 0.52
C LEU A 211 6.05 -9.65 -0.66
N ILE A 212 5.65 -8.38 -0.64
CA ILE A 212 4.88 -7.79 -1.74
C ILE A 212 5.73 -7.78 -3.02
N ARG A 213 7.03 -7.47 -2.95
CA ARG A 213 7.92 -7.44 -4.12
C ARG A 213 8.04 -8.81 -4.77
N ALA A 214 8.07 -9.88 -3.98
CA ALA A 214 8.14 -11.26 -4.48
C ALA A 214 6.91 -11.64 -5.31
N VAL A 215 5.74 -11.08 -5.00
CA VAL A 215 4.47 -11.40 -5.68
C VAL A 215 4.13 -10.39 -6.78
N GLN A 216 4.32 -9.10 -6.52
CA GLN A 216 3.93 -8.00 -7.39
C GLN A 216 5.08 -7.01 -7.54
N PRO A 217 6.12 -7.34 -8.34
CA PRO A 217 7.29 -6.48 -8.45
C PRO A 217 6.95 -5.07 -8.96
N ASN A 218 5.99 -4.95 -9.88
CA ASN A 218 5.65 -3.69 -10.56
C ASN A 218 4.48 -2.92 -9.92
N VAL A 219 4.11 -3.25 -8.68
CA VAL A 219 2.94 -2.65 -8.02
C VAL A 219 3.13 -1.19 -7.63
N LYS A 220 2.04 -0.44 -7.55
CA LYS A 220 2.05 0.98 -7.20
C LYS A 220 1.62 1.24 -5.76
N PHE A 221 2.33 2.12 -5.07
CA PHE A 221 2.06 2.48 -3.68
C PHE A 221 1.69 3.96 -3.54
N ILE A 222 0.68 4.25 -2.73
CA ILE A 222 0.28 5.61 -2.38
C ILE A 222 0.44 5.79 -0.87
N LEU A 223 1.18 6.82 -0.49
CA LEU A 223 1.46 7.20 0.89
C LEU A 223 0.98 8.63 1.13
N THR A 224 -0.02 8.81 2.00
CA THR A 224 -0.45 10.13 2.47
C THR A 224 0.09 10.40 3.86
N LEU A 225 0.74 11.55 4.04
CA LEU A 225 1.38 12.00 5.26
C LEU A 225 0.71 13.27 5.78
N ARG A 226 0.84 13.54 7.08
CA ARG A 226 0.34 14.75 7.74
C ARG A 226 1.46 15.25 8.65
N ASN A 227 1.43 16.51 9.09
CA ASN A 227 2.27 16.94 10.20
C ASN A 227 2.25 15.88 11.34
N PRO A 228 3.41 15.32 11.74
CA PRO A 228 3.44 14.16 12.64
C PRO A 228 2.92 14.48 14.05
N THR A 229 3.06 15.73 14.50
CA THR A 229 2.48 16.24 15.75
C THR A 229 0.95 16.20 15.69
N ASP A 230 0.37 16.70 14.60
CA ASP A 230 -1.09 16.70 14.42
C ASP A 230 -1.63 15.29 14.15
N ARG A 231 -0.87 14.44 13.46
CA ARG A 231 -1.19 13.02 13.27
C ARG A 231 -1.27 12.31 14.62
N LEU A 232 -0.27 12.51 15.49
CA LEU A 232 -0.25 11.90 16.82
C LEU A 232 -1.46 12.35 17.67
N TYR A 233 -1.79 13.64 17.63
CA TYR A 233 -2.97 14.13 18.34
C TYR A 233 -4.25 13.51 17.81
N SER A 234 -4.39 13.41 16.48
CA SER A 234 -5.54 12.75 15.86
C SER A 234 -5.65 11.27 16.23
N ASP A 235 -4.52 10.56 16.35
CA ASP A 235 -4.45 9.17 16.81
C ASP A 235 -4.91 9.05 18.26
N TYR A 236 -4.40 9.91 19.15
CA TYR A 236 -4.81 9.98 20.55
C TYR A 236 -6.32 10.23 20.69
N LEU A 237 -6.87 11.21 19.97
CA LEU A 237 -8.30 11.52 19.98
C LEU A 237 -9.13 10.32 19.53
N PHE A 238 -8.74 9.68 18.43
CA PHE A 238 -9.44 8.51 17.91
C PHE A 238 -9.56 7.39 18.94
N TRP A 239 -8.45 7.03 19.57
CA TRP A 239 -8.42 5.96 20.56
C TRP A 239 -9.09 6.33 21.87
N LYS A 240 -9.04 7.60 22.29
CA LYS A 240 -9.75 8.09 23.48
C LYS A 240 -11.27 7.91 23.36
N PHE A 241 -11.82 7.97 22.16
CA PHE A 241 -13.26 7.77 21.95
C PHE A 241 -13.69 6.31 21.77
N LEU A 242 -12.76 5.40 21.49
CA LEU A 242 -13.05 3.97 21.36
C LEU A 242 -12.97 3.20 22.69
N HIS A 243 -12.39 3.77 23.76
CA HIS A 243 -12.16 3.07 25.03
C HIS A 243 -12.35 3.98 26.25
N VAL A 244 -12.84 3.39 27.35
CA VAL A 244 -13.38 4.12 28.52
C VAL A 244 -12.38 4.24 29.70
N LYS A 245 -11.29 3.46 29.74
CA LYS A 245 -10.40 3.43 30.92
C LYS A 245 -9.19 4.36 30.78
N ARG A 246 -9.13 5.37 31.64
CA ARG A 246 -7.99 6.30 31.77
C ARG A 246 -6.98 5.72 32.75
N SER A 247 -5.78 5.34 32.29
CA SER A 247 -4.67 4.89 33.14
C SER A 247 -3.32 5.30 32.54
N ASN A 248 -2.24 5.21 33.33
CA ASN A 248 -0.88 5.48 32.82
C ASN A 248 -0.49 4.49 31.72
N THR A 249 -0.81 3.21 31.90
CA THR A 249 -0.60 2.16 30.89
C THR A 249 -1.34 2.48 29.59
N ASP A 250 -2.58 3.00 29.69
CA ASP A 250 -3.38 3.42 28.55
C ASP A 250 -2.72 4.56 27.77
N PHE A 251 -2.20 5.57 28.47
CA PHE A 251 -1.44 6.67 27.87
C PHE A 251 -0.21 6.15 27.12
N HIS A 252 0.62 5.33 27.76
CA HIS A 252 1.83 4.75 27.14
C HIS A 252 1.51 3.86 25.93
N THR A 253 0.37 3.17 25.96
CA THR A 253 -0.04 2.27 24.85
C THR A 253 -0.60 3.06 23.66
N ARG A 254 -1.26 4.20 23.90
CA ARG A 254 -1.93 5.01 22.88
C ARG A 254 -1.05 6.09 22.26
N VAL A 255 -0.10 6.67 23.03
CA VAL A 255 0.82 7.69 22.51
C VAL A 255 2.00 7.03 21.80
N ARG A 256 1.83 6.79 20.49
CA ARG A 256 2.82 6.10 19.65
C ARG A 256 3.60 7.10 18.81
N LEU A 257 4.63 7.70 19.40
CA LEU A 257 5.51 8.67 18.73
C LEU A 257 6.15 8.10 17.47
N ARG A 258 6.58 6.83 17.53
CA ARG A 258 7.26 6.11 16.44
C ARG A 258 6.52 6.15 15.10
N ARG A 259 5.18 6.14 15.10
CA ARG A 259 4.36 6.18 13.88
C ARG A 259 4.52 7.48 13.07
N GLY A 260 5.01 8.55 13.69
CA GLY A 260 5.31 9.82 13.02
C GLY A 260 6.72 9.89 12.42
N LEU A 261 7.56 8.86 12.60
CA LEU A 261 8.92 8.81 12.08
C LEU A 261 8.92 8.33 10.62
N TYR A 262 8.22 9.07 9.76
CA TYR A 262 7.90 8.63 8.40
C TYR A 262 9.11 8.27 7.54
N GLU A 263 10.22 9.01 7.72
CA GLU A 263 11.46 8.74 6.99
C GLU A 263 11.95 7.30 7.21
N VAL A 264 11.84 6.78 8.44
CA VAL A 264 12.38 5.47 8.81
C VAL A 264 11.70 4.41 7.97
N TYR A 265 10.37 4.44 7.98
CA TYR A 265 9.56 3.48 7.22
C TYR A 265 9.69 3.70 5.71
N LEU A 266 9.73 4.95 5.24
CA LEU A 266 9.84 5.21 3.81
C LEU A 266 11.19 4.75 3.24
N ARG A 267 12.28 4.83 4.03
CA ARG A 267 13.59 4.32 3.63
C ARG A 267 13.54 2.82 3.39
N ASP A 268 12.91 2.05 4.27
CA ASP A 268 12.77 0.60 4.10
C ASP A 268 12.10 0.24 2.77
N TRP A 269 11.01 0.94 2.45
CA TRP A 269 10.25 0.71 1.23
C TRP A 269 11.01 1.15 -0.03
N LEU A 270 11.69 2.31 -0.01
CA LEU A 270 12.56 2.74 -1.10
C LEU A 270 13.83 1.89 -1.25
N SER A 271 14.15 1.11 -0.22
CA SER A 271 15.24 0.15 -0.23
C SER A 271 14.94 -1.08 -1.09
N ILE A 272 13.65 -1.36 -1.33
CA ILE A 272 13.11 -2.54 -2.02
C ILE A 272 12.42 -2.16 -3.34
N PHE A 273 11.66 -1.06 -3.34
CA PHE A 273 10.92 -0.58 -4.50
C PHE A 273 11.53 0.69 -5.10
N PRO A 274 11.57 0.78 -6.44
CA PRO A 274 11.87 2.01 -7.16
C PRO A 274 11.03 3.21 -6.69
N ARG A 275 11.62 4.40 -6.70
CA ARG A 275 11.00 5.65 -6.22
C ARG A 275 9.73 6.02 -7.00
N ASP A 276 9.69 5.72 -8.29
CA ASP A 276 8.56 5.94 -9.20
C ASP A 276 7.38 5.00 -8.93
N GLN A 277 7.57 3.90 -8.20
CA GLN A 277 6.47 3.04 -7.72
C GLN A 277 5.79 3.58 -6.44
N ILE A 278 6.27 4.68 -5.84
CA ILE A 278 5.74 5.23 -4.59
C ILE A 278 5.32 6.69 -4.74
N LEU A 279 4.02 6.96 -4.74
CA LEU A 279 3.48 8.30 -4.68
C LEU A 279 3.36 8.76 -3.22
N VAL A 280 4.10 9.80 -2.84
CA VAL A 280 4.02 10.41 -1.50
C VAL A 280 3.34 11.77 -1.57
N GLN A 281 2.36 12.03 -0.70
CA GLN A 281 1.63 13.28 -0.65
C GLN A 281 1.28 13.76 0.75
N ARG A 282 1.05 15.06 0.90
CA ARG A 282 0.59 15.66 2.15
C ARG A 282 -0.94 15.75 2.19
N LEU A 283 -1.51 15.44 3.35
CA LEU A 283 -2.91 15.63 3.65
C LEU A 283 -3.27 17.13 3.62
N GLU A 284 -2.38 18.01 4.04
CA GLU A 284 -2.59 19.46 4.02
C GLU A 284 -2.81 19.98 2.59
N ASP A 285 -2.06 19.45 1.62
CA ASP A 285 -2.24 19.78 0.21
C ASP A 285 -3.52 19.19 -0.34
N HIS A 286 -3.84 17.95 0.01
CA HIS A 286 -5.08 17.31 -0.39
C HIS A 286 -6.31 18.04 0.19
N ALA A 287 -6.22 18.54 1.42
CA ALA A 287 -7.28 19.31 2.04
C ALA A 287 -7.46 20.70 1.41
N ARG A 288 -6.37 21.31 0.93
CA ARG A 288 -6.38 22.61 0.26
C ARG A 288 -6.91 22.52 -1.18
N ASP A 289 -6.41 21.56 -1.94
CA ASP A 289 -6.79 21.32 -3.33
C ASP A 289 -6.92 19.82 -3.64
N PRO A 290 -8.11 19.24 -3.34
CA PRO A 290 -8.39 17.84 -3.65
C PRO A 290 -8.34 17.53 -5.14
N ASN A 291 -8.64 18.50 -6.02
CA ASN A 291 -8.69 18.23 -7.46
C ASN A 291 -7.30 17.98 -8.01
N THR A 292 -6.34 18.87 -7.72
CA THR A 292 -4.96 18.71 -8.20
C THR A 292 -4.30 17.46 -7.63
N THR A 293 -4.49 17.20 -6.34
CA THR A 293 -3.93 16.01 -5.70
C THR A 293 -4.56 14.72 -6.21
N MET A 294 -5.87 14.69 -6.46
CA MET A 294 -6.53 13.54 -7.08
C MET A 294 -6.12 13.33 -8.52
N THR A 295 -5.95 14.39 -9.32
CA THR A 295 -5.40 14.26 -10.69
C THR A 295 -4.03 13.61 -10.68
N ARG A 296 -3.15 13.99 -9.73
CA ARG A 296 -1.84 13.34 -9.58
C ARG A 296 -1.97 11.85 -9.21
N VAL A 297 -2.91 11.50 -8.32
CA VAL A 297 -3.18 10.10 -7.95
C VAL A 297 -3.68 9.29 -9.14
N LEU A 298 -4.63 9.83 -9.91
CA LEU A 298 -5.18 9.12 -11.08
C LEU A 298 -4.12 8.92 -12.17
N ASN A 299 -3.33 9.96 -12.48
CA ASN A 299 -2.24 9.85 -13.43
C ASN A 299 -1.21 8.80 -12.98
N PHE A 300 -0.89 8.77 -11.67
CA PHE A 300 0.00 7.77 -11.10
C PHE A 300 -0.55 6.35 -11.26
N LEU A 301 -1.87 6.16 -11.18
CA LEU A 301 -2.56 4.88 -11.40
C LEU A 301 -2.83 4.56 -12.88
N ASP A 302 -2.30 5.35 -13.82
CA ASP A 302 -2.57 5.26 -15.25
C ASP A 302 -4.07 5.30 -15.57
N LEU A 303 -4.84 6.07 -14.80
CA LEU A 303 -6.26 6.30 -15.02
C LEU A 303 -6.47 7.59 -15.81
N GLY A 304 -7.44 7.56 -16.73
CA GLY A 304 -7.84 8.72 -17.50
C GLY A 304 -8.46 9.84 -16.62
N PRO A 305 -8.69 11.03 -17.19
CA PRO A 305 -9.32 12.12 -16.45
C PRO A 305 -10.78 11.80 -16.14
N VAL A 306 -11.25 12.25 -14.97
CA VAL A 306 -12.65 12.13 -14.59
C VAL A 306 -13.51 13.10 -15.39
N ARG A 307 -14.46 12.58 -16.17
CA ARG A 307 -15.40 13.39 -16.99
C ARG A 307 -16.25 14.38 -16.17
N LYS A 308 -16.50 14.11 -14.87
CA LYS A 308 -17.26 15.00 -13.97
C LYS A 308 -16.37 15.58 -12.87
N LYS A 309 -15.98 16.85 -13.00
CA LYS A 309 -15.18 17.59 -12.00
C LYS A 309 -15.79 17.61 -10.59
N SER A 310 -17.11 17.42 -10.44
CA SER A 310 -17.79 17.50 -9.14
C SER A 310 -17.58 16.29 -8.21
N ILE A 311 -16.99 15.19 -8.70
CA ILE A 311 -16.85 13.95 -7.92
C ILE A 311 -15.96 14.13 -6.69
N PHE A 312 -14.91 14.96 -6.79
CA PHE A 312 -14.00 15.24 -5.68
C PHE A 312 -14.47 16.38 -4.76
N GLY A 313 -15.61 17.02 -5.05
CA GLY A 313 -16.19 18.04 -4.16
C GLY A 313 -16.84 17.44 -2.91
N PHE A 314 -17.23 16.18 -2.96
CA PHE A 314 -17.92 15.53 -1.84
C PHE A 314 -16.90 15.11 -0.76
N ARG A 315 -17.02 15.69 0.43
CA ARG A 315 -16.19 15.32 1.59
C ARG A 315 -16.97 14.35 2.46
N LYS A 316 -16.44 13.14 2.66
CA LYS A 316 -17.01 12.23 3.66
C LYS A 316 -16.87 12.90 5.03
N ARG A 317 -18.00 13.26 5.66
CA ARG A 317 -17.98 13.89 6.98
C ARG A 317 -17.39 12.90 7.98
N ASN A 318 -16.34 13.32 8.69
CA ASN A 318 -15.87 12.56 9.84
C ASN A 318 -16.97 12.59 10.91
N SER A 319 -17.64 11.46 11.10
CA SER A 319 -18.74 11.30 12.07
C SER A 319 -18.31 11.61 13.51
N GLN A 320 -17.01 11.57 13.80
CA GLN A 320 -16.44 11.88 15.12
C GLN A 320 -15.99 13.34 15.27
N LYS A 321 -16.08 14.18 14.23
CA LYS A 321 -15.56 15.56 14.26
C LYS A 321 -16.09 16.38 15.44
N ARG A 322 -17.42 16.37 15.66
CA ARG A 322 -18.05 17.10 16.77
C ARG A 322 -17.51 16.69 18.15
N LYS A 323 -17.17 15.41 18.32
CA LYS A 323 -16.57 14.90 19.57
C LYS A 323 -15.12 15.34 19.72
N TYR A 324 -14.38 15.45 18.63
CA TYR A 324 -12.99 15.91 18.66
C TYR A 324 -12.95 17.40 19.04
N ASP A 325 -13.84 18.19 18.43
CA ASP A 325 -13.96 19.62 18.68
C ASP A 325 -14.26 19.93 20.18
N SER A 326 -15.01 19.07 20.88
CA SER A 326 -15.31 19.25 22.30
C SER A 326 -14.13 19.01 23.26
N ILE A 327 -13.03 18.39 22.80
CA ILE A 327 -11.81 18.22 23.62
C ILE A 327 -10.91 19.46 23.53
N GLY A 328 -11.03 20.24 22.46
CA GLY A 328 -10.19 21.40 22.19
C GLY A 328 -8.89 21.06 21.48
N GLN A 329 -8.04 22.08 21.32
CA GLN A 329 -6.75 21.96 20.63
C GLN A 329 -5.64 21.44 21.55
N MET A 330 -4.58 20.89 20.95
CA MET A 330 -3.37 20.54 21.70
C MET A 330 -2.75 21.79 22.34
N LEU A 331 -2.32 21.67 23.60
CA LEU A 331 -1.62 22.75 24.30
C LEU A 331 -0.38 23.21 23.52
N PRO A 332 -0.12 24.54 23.43
CA PRO A 332 1.03 25.08 22.69
C PRO A 332 2.38 24.51 23.18
N LYS A 333 2.54 24.30 24.49
CA LYS A 333 3.75 23.71 25.08
C LYS A 333 3.99 22.28 24.58
N THR A 334 2.94 21.45 24.54
CA THR A 334 3.02 20.08 24.01
C THR A 334 3.34 20.08 22.53
N ARG A 335 2.71 20.96 21.74
CA ARG A 335 3.00 21.12 20.31
C ARG A 335 4.47 21.46 20.07
N ARG A 336 5.03 22.39 20.85
CA ARG A 336 6.45 22.79 20.74
C ARG A 336 7.38 21.59 20.98
N ILE A 337 7.17 20.86 22.08
CA ILE A 337 7.97 19.67 22.42
C ILE A 337 7.91 18.62 21.28
N LEU A 338 6.72 18.35 20.76
CA LEU A 338 6.55 17.36 19.68
C LEU A 338 7.17 17.83 18.36
N ASN A 339 7.04 19.12 18.03
CA ASN A 339 7.69 19.69 16.84
C ASN A 339 9.22 19.61 16.96
N GLU A 340 9.79 19.91 18.14
CA GLU A 340 11.22 19.76 18.40
C GLU A 340 11.67 18.31 18.28
N PHE A 341 10.88 17.36 18.81
CA PHE A 341 11.15 15.93 18.68
C PHE A 341 11.13 15.45 17.23
N TYR A 342 10.13 15.85 16.44
CA TYR A 342 9.98 15.40 15.04
C TYR A 342 10.90 16.14 14.05
N ARG A 343 11.41 17.32 14.40
CA ARG A 343 12.24 18.17 13.51
C ARG A 343 13.34 17.40 12.77
N PRO A 344 14.27 16.66 13.43
CA PRO A 344 15.34 15.97 12.71
C PRO A 344 14.85 14.88 11.76
N TYR A 345 13.70 14.26 12.04
CA TYR A 345 13.08 13.26 11.17
C TYR A 345 12.41 13.90 9.95
N ASN A 346 11.76 15.06 10.16
CA ASN A 346 11.15 15.84 9.09
C ASN A 346 12.21 16.41 8.13
N GLU A 347 13.36 16.85 8.65
CA GLU A 347 14.50 17.29 7.84
C GLU A 347 15.00 16.17 6.93
N ARG A 348 15.23 14.97 7.48
CA ARG A 348 15.62 13.79 6.68
C ARG A 348 14.54 13.33 5.71
N LEU A 349 13.26 13.46 6.05
CA LEU A 349 12.14 13.15 5.16
C LEU A 349 12.09 14.12 3.98
N ALA A 350 12.23 15.42 4.25
CA ALA A 350 12.24 16.47 3.24
C ALA A 350 13.42 16.29 2.27
N GLU A 351 14.60 15.93 2.78
CA GLU A 351 15.75 15.56 1.97
C GLU A 351 15.47 14.31 1.11
N LEU A 352 14.98 13.23 1.73
CA LEU A 352 14.65 11.96 1.06
C LEU A 352 13.63 12.15 -0.09
N LEU A 353 12.69 13.07 0.09
CA LEU A 353 11.65 13.37 -0.90
C LEU A 353 12.03 14.53 -1.84
N ASN A 354 13.19 15.15 -1.63
CA ASN A 354 13.60 16.41 -2.26
C ASN A 354 12.47 17.45 -2.25
N ASN A 355 11.85 17.66 -1.09
CA ASN A 355 10.71 18.54 -0.94
C ASN A 355 10.62 19.15 0.47
N ALA A 356 10.95 20.45 0.57
CA ALA A 356 10.94 21.24 1.81
C ALA A 356 9.55 21.37 2.45
N ASP A 357 8.48 21.08 1.72
CA ASP A 357 7.11 21.07 2.26
C ASP A 357 6.91 20.05 3.38
N PHE A 358 7.73 18.98 3.43
CA PHE A 358 7.71 18.00 4.50
C PHE A 358 8.48 18.44 5.76
N LEU A 359 9.00 19.67 5.81
CA LEU A 359 9.50 20.27 7.05
C LEU A 359 8.36 20.74 7.97
N TRP A 360 7.16 20.96 7.40
CA TRP A 360 5.99 21.53 8.09
C TRP A 360 6.29 22.83 8.87
N GLN A 361 7.12 23.72 8.32
CA GLN A 361 7.49 25.00 8.95
C GLN A 361 6.37 26.04 8.94
N LYS A 362 5.45 25.96 7.97
CA LYS A 362 4.25 26.82 7.94
C LYS A 362 3.19 26.15 8.81
N GLU A 363 2.72 26.84 9.85
CA GLU A 363 1.62 26.34 10.68
C GLU A 363 0.40 26.07 9.79
N SER A 364 0.04 24.80 9.66
CA SER A 364 -1.18 24.37 8.99
C SER A 364 -2.37 24.71 9.87
N SER A 365 -3.01 25.85 9.60
CA SER A 365 -4.34 26.19 10.10
C SER A 365 -5.40 25.33 9.40
N VAL A 366 -5.55 24.07 9.81
CA VAL A 366 -6.60 23.15 9.29
C VAL A 366 -7.36 22.48 10.43
#